data_AF-A0A5C8LDF9-F1
#
_entry.id   AF-A0A5C8LDF9-F1
#
_cell.length_a   1.000
_cell.length_b   1.000
_cell.length_c   1.000
_cell.angle_alpha   90.00
_cell.angle_beta   90.00
_cell.angle_gamma   90.00
#
_symmetry.space_group_name_H-M   'P 1'
#
loop_
_entity.id
_entity.type
_entity.pdbx_description
1 polymer ?
#
loop_
_entity_poly.entity_id
_entity_poly.type
_entity_poly.pdbx_seq_one_letter_code
_entity_poly.pdbx_strand_id
1 'polypeptide(L)'
;MFAFRFIGSISLLFTTLQVHDHITLPLWVVIFWELIAFSVPWLCLLLNYKYYLLTEIIISGGLSLYLTSLFPEAYLAFLVSIFLIAVNSAHQSYRWSGPMTILLIPILINVLAHQNNYLIMMVHNGLAYAFGFAFHLLVVNHQQSEIIREQNTVLEQYLSQIERITLAEERNRLSTNLHDTIGHSFTSIIMGLETLRPELSTEVGVQKLDSLLNLARKSIEEIRGYLHQIESPQETLPLLQSLQQLGEEFQAHAKVHVRFRSFGEEYPLPKQAKMTFFRCLQESLTNAVRHGQSTEITVSLQFEQRNTRLEVKDNGKGMEKWQDGFGLNAMKERAMNLQGQVSVFTEPGEGTLVTCTLPRQVALHDEVIRLLIVDDQLFIRESLRTLLEGYKDLQVVGLAEDGVQAIEICGQSQPQLVLMDLDMPNMDGISASKEIKQKWPQIRILILTTFQDTEQALEVLRSGADGYLLKSMEPRELAESIRLVYRGGTLIDQDMSHKLFEKLEMDKIETESLKGKLSENYDLTLREIEILQYVSKGLRYKTIASKLYLSDGTVRNYASSAYMKLGVRNREEAVQKALEAGILK
;
A
#
# COMPACT_ATOMS: atom_id res chain seq x y z
N MET A 1 9.53 -17.94 -48.60
CA MET A 1 8.50 -17.80 -49.66
C MET A 1 9.03 -17.06 -50.89
N PHE A 2 9.56 -15.84 -50.76
CA PHE A 2 10.13 -15.09 -51.89
C PHE A 2 11.17 -15.88 -52.70
N ALA A 3 12.11 -16.55 -52.02
CA ALA A 3 13.12 -17.40 -52.66
C ALA A 3 12.51 -18.53 -53.51
N PHE A 4 11.50 -19.25 -52.99
CA PHE A 4 10.79 -20.29 -53.76
C PHE A 4 10.14 -19.72 -55.01
N ARG A 5 9.48 -18.56 -54.89
CA ARG A 5 8.84 -17.88 -56.01
C ARG A 5 9.85 -17.46 -57.08
N PHE A 6 10.97 -16.87 -56.66
CA PHE A 6 12.04 -16.43 -57.54
C PHE A 6 12.66 -17.59 -58.32
N ILE A 7 12.95 -18.71 -57.65
CA ILE A 7 13.47 -19.92 -58.28
C ILE A 7 12.45 -20.48 -59.29
N GLY A 8 11.17 -20.54 -58.91
CA GLY A 8 10.09 -21.00 -59.80
C GLY A 8 9.96 -20.13 -61.05
N SER A 9 9.98 -18.81 -60.91
CA SER A 9 9.89 -17.88 -62.04
C SER A 9 11.11 -17.93 -62.96
N ILE A 10 12.32 -18.13 -62.43
CA ILE A 10 13.51 -18.34 -63.26
C ILE A 10 13.42 -19.66 -64.05
N SER A 11 12.98 -20.73 -63.39
CA SER A 11 12.77 -22.03 -64.05
C SER A 11 11.75 -21.94 -65.18
N LEU A 12 10.64 -21.21 -64.95
CA LEU A 12 9.61 -20.96 -65.95
C LEU A 12 10.16 -20.14 -67.12
N LEU A 13 10.87 -19.05 -66.86
CA LEU A 13 11.49 -18.21 -67.89
C LEU A 13 12.47 -19.02 -68.76
N PHE A 14 13.28 -19.88 -68.15
CA PHE A 14 14.21 -20.74 -68.88
C PHE A 14 13.47 -21.73 -69.78
N THR A 15 12.38 -22.31 -69.29
CA THR A 15 11.51 -23.20 -70.07
C THR A 15 10.88 -22.46 -71.24
N THR A 16 10.35 -21.26 -71.03
CA THR A 16 9.73 -20.44 -72.08
C THR A 16 10.74 -20.02 -73.16
N LEU A 17 12.00 -19.73 -72.77
CA LEU A 17 13.08 -19.42 -73.71
C LEU A 17 13.51 -20.65 -74.53
N GLN A 18 13.55 -21.85 -73.93
CA GLN A 18 13.91 -23.08 -74.64
C GLN A 18 12.89 -23.47 -75.70
N VAL A 19 11.62 -23.10 -75.52
CA VAL A 19 10.52 -23.54 -76.38
C VAL A 19 9.89 -22.38 -77.17
N HIS A 20 10.65 -21.30 -77.36
CA HIS A 20 10.19 -20.07 -78.02
C HIS A 20 9.59 -20.30 -79.42
N ASP A 21 10.16 -21.20 -80.21
CA ASP A 21 9.75 -21.45 -81.60
C ASP A 21 8.32 -22.01 -81.76
N HIS A 22 7.74 -22.51 -80.68
CA HIS A 22 6.42 -23.14 -80.65
C HIS A 22 5.35 -22.27 -79.97
N ILE A 23 5.69 -21.03 -79.59
CA ILE A 23 4.76 -20.10 -78.92
C ILE A 23 3.91 -19.37 -79.97
N THR A 24 2.59 -19.36 -79.77
CA THR A 24 1.64 -18.68 -80.67
C THR A 24 1.57 -17.17 -80.48
N LEU A 25 1.90 -16.67 -79.28
CA LEU A 25 2.02 -15.26 -78.95
C LEU A 25 3.47 -14.77 -79.12
N PRO A 26 3.70 -13.46 -79.38
CA PRO A 26 5.04 -12.90 -79.35
C PRO A 26 5.71 -13.15 -77.99
N LEU A 27 6.98 -13.58 -78.01
CA LEU A 27 7.75 -13.92 -76.79
C LEU A 27 7.70 -12.84 -75.72
N TRP A 28 7.78 -11.57 -76.12
CA TRP A 28 7.74 -10.45 -75.19
C TRP A 28 6.40 -10.35 -74.42
N VAL A 29 5.29 -10.80 -75.00
CA VAL A 29 3.97 -10.86 -74.34
C VAL A 29 3.97 -11.93 -73.25
N VAL A 30 4.54 -13.09 -73.53
CA VAL A 30 4.63 -14.20 -72.56
C VAL A 30 5.57 -13.85 -71.41
N ILE A 31 6.75 -13.28 -71.71
CA ILE A 31 7.69 -12.79 -70.70
C ILE A 31 7.04 -11.69 -69.85
N PHE A 32 6.27 -10.78 -70.45
CA PHE A 32 5.56 -9.75 -69.71
C PHE A 32 4.49 -10.37 -68.79
N TRP A 33 3.77 -11.40 -69.24
CA TRP A 33 2.83 -12.14 -68.40
C TRP A 33 3.54 -12.87 -67.25
N GLU A 34 4.71 -13.48 -67.49
CA GLU A 34 5.53 -14.07 -66.42
C GLU A 34 5.95 -13.03 -65.37
N LEU A 35 6.35 -11.83 -65.80
CA LEU A 35 6.69 -10.73 -64.89
C LEU A 35 5.47 -10.28 -64.07
N ILE A 36 4.29 -10.21 -64.68
CA ILE A 36 3.03 -9.91 -63.99
C ILE A 36 2.69 -11.03 -63.00
N ALA A 37 2.82 -12.30 -63.41
CA ALA A 37 2.59 -13.46 -62.58
C ALA A 37 3.54 -13.50 -61.38
N PHE A 38 4.78 -13.03 -61.52
CA PHE A 38 5.70 -12.87 -60.39
C PHE A 38 5.30 -11.71 -59.47
N SER A 39 5.02 -10.53 -60.03
CA SER A 39 4.97 -9.26 -59.28
C SER A 39 3.60 -8.96 -58.67
N VAL A 40 2.51 -9.16 -59.43
CA VAL A 40 1.17 -8.72 -59.02
C VAL A 40 0.66 -9.47 -57.79
N PRO A 41 0.71 -10.81 -57.73
CA PRO A 41 0.26 -11.50 -56.53
C PRO A 41 1.09 -11.12 -55.31
N TRP A 42 2.42 -10.98 -55.45
CA TRP A 42 3.28 -10.56 -54.35
C TRP A 42 2.92 -9.17 -53.79
N LEU A 43 2.61 -8.21 -54.68
CA LEU A 43 2.09 -6.90 -54.26
C LEU A 43 0.74 -7.03 -53.52
N CYS A 44 -0.15 -7.91 -54.00
CA CYS A 44 -1.42 -8.16 -53.34
C CYS A 44 -1.27 -8.83 -51.96
N LEU A 45 -0.19 -9.59 -51.72
CA LEU A 45 0.12 -10.19 -50.43
C LEU A 45 0.34 -9.14 -49.34
N LEU A 46 0.90 -7.97 -49.70
CA LEU A 46 1.10 -6.85 -48.79
C LEU A 46 -0.23 -6.19 -48.36
N LEU A 47 -1.28 -6.33 -49.17
CA LEU A 47 -2.60 -5.76 -48.90
C LEU A 47 -3.51 -6.75 -48.16
N ASN A 48 -3.70 -7.95 -48.73
CA ASN A 48 -4.54 -8.99 -48.15
C ASN A 48 -4.24 -10.35 -48.79
N TYR A 49 -4.12 -11.39 -47.97
CA TYR A 49 -3.89 -12.76 -48.44
C TYR A 49 -4.99 -13.28 -49.38
N LYS A 50 -6.24 -12.81 -49.25
CA LYS A 50 -7.34 -13.19 -50.17
C LYS A 50 -7.10 -12.67 -51.59
N TYR A 51 -6.59 -11.44 -51.73
CA TYR A 51 -6.23 -10.87 -53.03
C TYR A 51 -5.02 -11.59 -53.63
N TYR A 52 -4.03 -11.95 -52.79
CA TYR A 52 -2.93 -12.81 -53.20
C TYR A 52 -3.44 -14.13 -53.80
N LEU A 53 -4.29 -14.87 -53.08
CA LEU A 53 -4.80 -16.16 -53.55
C LEU A 53 -5.57 -16.02 -54.87
N LEU A 54 -6.42 -15.00 -54.99
CA LEU A 54 -7.20 -14.74 -56.20
C LEU A 54 -6.29 -14.41 -57.40
N THR A 55 -5.35 -13.48 -57.21
CA THR A 55 -4.44 -13.05 -58.28
C THR A 55 -3.47 -14.15 -58.68
N GLU A 56 -2.98 -14.96 -57.74
CA GLU A 56 -2.12 -16.11 -58.03
C GLU A 56 -2.87 -17.17 -58.84
N ILE A 57 -4.11 -17.50 -58.46
CA ILE A 57 -4.93 -18.49 -59.18
C ILE A 57 -5.29 -17.99 -60.59
N ILE A 58 -5.65 -16.71 -60.75
CA ILE A 58 -6.06 -16.17 -62.05
C ILE A 58 -4.85 -15.96 -62.96
N ILE A 59 -3.82 -15.26 -62.49
CA ILE A 59 -2.69 -14.84 -63.32
C ILE A 59 -1.75 -16.01 -63.56
N SER A 60 -1.29 -16.69 -62.50
CA SER A 60 -0.39 -17.84 -62.63
C SER A 60 -1.14 -19.07 -63.17
N GLY A 61 -2.41 -19.29 -62.79
CA GLY A 61 -3.22 -20.36 -63.36
C GLY A 61 -3.59 -20.13 -64.83
N GLY A 62 -3.85 -18.88 -65.24
CA GLY A 62 -4.06 -18.52 -66.65
C GLY A 62 -2.82 -18.74 -67.50
N LEU A 63 -1.65 -18.33 -66.99
CA LEU A 63 -0.36 -18.60 -67.63
C LEU A 63 -0.07 -20.11 -67.70
N SER A 64 -0.42 -20.86 -66.65
CA SER A 64 -0.31 -22.32 -66.62
C SER A 64 -1.16 -22.99 -67.68
N LEU A 65 -2.43 -22.56 -67.83
CA LEU A 65 -3.34 -23.05 -68.86
C LEU A 65 -2.77 -22.82 -70.26
N TYR A 66 -2.28 -21.61 -70.53
CA TYR A 66 -1.69 -21.25 -71.83
C TYR A 66 -0.44 -22.08 -72.14
N LEU A 67 0.56 -22.07 -71.26
CA LEU A 67 1.81 -22.78 -71.51
C LEU A 67 1.61 -24.30 -71.57
N THR A 68 0.72 -24.87 -70.77
CA THR A 68 0.45 -26.32 -70.80
C THR A 68 -0.33 -26.75 -72.05
N SER A 69 -1.10 -25.84 -72.66
CA SER A 69 -1.77 -26.11 -73.94
C SER A 69 -0.79 -26.22 -75.11
N LEU A 70 0.37 -25.56 -75.01
CA LEU A 70 1.46 -25.64 -75.99
C LEU A 70 2.43 -26.78 -75.67
N PHE A 71 2.82 -26.92 -74.39
CA PHE A 71 3.79 -27.90 -73.91
C PHE A 71 3.23 -28.65 -72.69
N PRO A 72 2.87 -29.93 -72.85
CA PRO A 72 2.30 -30.73 -71.78
C PRO A 72 3.10 -30.75 -70.48
N GLU A 73 4.43 -30.66 -70.53
CA GLU A 73 5.30 -30.72 -69.35
C GLU A 73 5.40 -29.40 -68.57
N ALA A 74 4.94 -28.28 -69.14
CA ALA A 74 5.03 -26.97 -68.51
C ALA A 74 4.25 -26.88 -67.18
N TYR A 75 3.24 -27.74 -66.96
CA TYR A 75 2.47 -27.76 -65.71
C TYR A 75 3.34 -27.99 -64.46
N LEU A 76 4.47 -28.70 -64.58
CA LEU A 76 5.39 -28.96 -63.47
C LEU A 76 6.00 -27.68 -62.90
N ALA A 77 6.23 -26.66 -63.74
CA ALA A 77 6.76 -25.37 -63.30
C ALA A 77 5.78 -24.62 -62.38
N PHE A 78 4.49 -24.95 -62.42
CA PHE A 78 3.44 -24.31 -61.62
C PHE A 78 3.19 -24.99 -60.28
N LEU A 79 3.85 -26.13 -59.98
CA LEU A 79 3.77 -26.77 -58.66
C LEU A 79 4.25 -25.83 -57.54
N VAL A 80 5.22 -24.96 -57.83
CA VAL A 80 5.69 -23.93 -56.89
C VAL A 80 4.60 -22.91 -56.57
N SER A 81 3.83 -22.46 -57.58
CA SER A 81 2.68 -21.56 -57.35
C SER A 81 1.60 -22.24 -56.52
N ILE A 82 1.30 -23.53 -56.77
CA ILE A 82 0.32 -24.29 -55.99
C ILE A 82 0.78 -24.47 -54.54
N PHE A 83 2.05 -24.80 -54.33
CA PHE A 83 2.66 -24.83 -53.00
C PHE A 83 2.51 -23.48 -52.28
N LEU A 84 2.83 -22.37 -52.96
CA LEU A 84 2.72 -21.04 -52.37
C LEU A 84 1.26 -20.61 -52.11
N ILE A 85 0.30 -21.03 -52.94
CA ILE A 85 -1.14 -20.85 -52.68
C ILE A 85 -1.51 -21.57 -51.38
N ALA A 86 -1.07 -22.82 -51.20
CA ALA A 86 -1.36 -23.60 -50.01
C ALA A 86 -0.69 -23.02 -48.75
N VAL A 87 0.57 -22.56 -48.83
CA VAL A 87 1.27 -21.94 -47.68
C VAL A 87 0.57 -20.66 -47.20
N ASN A 88 -0.02 -19.88 -48.11
CA ASN A 88 -0.72 -18.64 -47.78
C ASN A 88 -2.24 -18.84 -47.59
N SER A 89 -2.74 -20.07 -47.66
CA SER A 89 -4.16 -20.34 -47.46
C SER A 89 -4.48 -20.41 -45.98
N ALA A 90 -4.97 -19.30 -45.42
CA ALA A 90 -5.33 -19.17 -44.01
C ALA A 90 -6.84 -19.28 -43.75
N HIS A 91 -7.21 -19.79 -42.57
CA HIS A 91 -8.61 -19.98 -42.13
C HIS A 91 -9.43 -20.80 -43.14
N GLN A 92 -10.64 -20.37 -43.49
CA GLN A 92 -11.54 -21.11 -44.39
C GLN A 92 -11.13 -21.04 -45.88
N SER A 93 -10.03 -20.38 -46.25
CA SER A 93 -9.69 -20.20 -47.67
C SER A 93 -9.29 -21.48 -48.39
N TYR A 94 -8.74 -22.47 -47.69
CA TYR A 94 -8.39 -23.76 -48.29
C TYR A 94 -9.60 -24.48 -48.89
N ARG A 95 -10.81 -24.19 -48.35
CA ARG A 95 -12.08 -24.77 -48.82
C ARG A 95 -12.40 -24.39 -50.25
N TRP A 96 -11.91 -23.25 -50.74
CA TRP A 96 -12.12 -22.80 -52.10
C TRP A 96 -10.84 -22.83 -52.94
N SER A 97 -9.68 -22.48 -52.38
CA SER A 97 -8.42 -22.48 -53.13
C SER A 97 -7.96 -23.88 -53.52
N GLY A 98 -8.15 -24.88 -52.63
CA GLY A 98 -7.79 -26.27 -52.89
C GLY A 98 -8.54 -26.87 -54.08
N PRO A 99 -9.89 -26.87 -54.10
CA PRO A 99 -10.65 -27.36 -55.25
C PRO A 99 -10.34 -26.62 -56.55
N MET A 100 -10.10 -25.30 -56.48
CA MET A 100 -9.71 -24.50 -57.66
C MET A 100 -8.38 -24.97 -58.26
N THR A 101 -7.37 -25.24 -57.44
CA THR A 101 -6.04 -25.65 -57.93
C THR A 101 -5.91 -27.13 -58.23
N ILE A 102 -6.55 -27.99 -57.45
CA ILE A 102 -6.43 -29.45 -57.55
C ILE A 102 -7.37 -30.01 -58.60
N LEU A 103 -8.59 -29.45 -58.76
CA LEU A 103 -9.60 -29.99 -59.65
C LEU A 103 -9.84 -29.09 -60.87
N LEU A 104 -10.17 -27.81 -60.67
CA LEU A 104 -10.59 -26.95 -61.76
C LEU A 104 -9.47 -26.72 -62.79
N ILE A 105 -8.27 -26.34 -62.34
CA ILE A 105 -7.15 -26.08 -63.26
C ILE A 105 -6.79 -27.31 -64.12
N PRO A 106 -6.57 -28.53 -63.57
CA PRO A 106 -6.33 -29.73 -64.37
C PRO A 106 -7.47 -30.09 -65.34
N ILE A 107 -8.73 -29.90 -64.93
CA ILE A 107 -9.89 -30.13 -65.80
C ILE A 107 -9.87 -29.14 -66.98
N LEU A 108 -9.63 -27.86 -66.72
CA LEU A 108 -9.53 -26.85 -67.76
C LEU A 108 -8.37 -27.15 -68.72
N ILE A 109 -7.19 -27.52 -68.19
CA ILE A 109 -6.04 -27.95 -69.01
C ILE A 109 -6.43 -29.12 -69.91
N ASN A 110 -7.13 -30.14 -69.37
CA ASN A 110 -7.58 -31.28 -70.17
C ASN A 110 -8.51 -30.87 -71.32
N VAL A 111 -9.50 -30.02 -71.03
CA VAL A 111 -10.48 -29.57 -72.04
C VAL A 111 -9.81 -28.74 -73.14
N LEU A 112 -8.88 -27.85 -72.77
CA LEU A 112 -8.19 -26.97 -73.71
C LEU A 112 -7.09 -27.70 -74.50
N ALA A 113 -6.33 -28.58 -73.86
CA ALA A 113 -5.15 -29.23 -74.42
C ALA A 113 -5.40 -30.68 -74.93
N HIS A 114 -6.62 -31.22 -74.74
CA HIS A 114 -7.01 -32.59 -75.11
C HIS A 114 -6.05 -33.68 -74.57
N GLN A 115 -5.63 -33.55 -73.31
CA GLN A 115 -4.64 -34.45 -72.70
C GLN A 115 -5.24 -35.49 -71.75
N ASN A 116 -5.02 -36.77 -72.04
CA ASN A 116 -5.51 -37.87 -71.20
C ASN A 116 -4.84 -38.01 -69.80
N ASN A 117 -3.88 -37.16 -69.44
CA ASN A 117 -3.08 -37.29 -68.21
C ASN A 117 -3.58 -36.41 -67.04
N TYR A 118 -4.80 -35.89 -67.08
CA TYR A 118 -5.33 -34.99 -66.04
C TYR A 118 -5.32 -35.59 -64.64
N LEU A 119 -5.50 -36.91 -64.50
CA LEU A 119 -5.39 -37.64 -63.23
C LEU A 119 -4.00 -37.49 -62.59
N ILE A 120 -2.95 -37.56 -63.40
CA ILE A 120 -1.56 -37.40 -62.94
C ILE A 120 -1.34 -35.95 -62.47
N MET A 121 -1.87 -34.96 -63.20
CA MET A 121 -1.79 -33.55 -62.82
C MET A 121 -2.53 -33.28 -61.49
N MET A 122 -3.72 -33.87 -61.29
CA MET A 122 -4.45 -33.76 -60.02
C MET A 122 -3.65 -34.32 -58.84
N VAL A 123 -2.97 -35.45 -59.01
CA VAL A 123 -2.12 -36.04 -57.95
C VAL A 123 -0.94 -35.13 -57.63
N HIS A 124 -0.20 -34.64 -58.63
CA HIS A 124 0.93 -33.72 -58.40
C HIS A 124 0.49 -32.40 -57.74
N ASN A 125 -0.61 -31.81 -58.22
CA ASN A 125 -1.18 -30.60 -57.64
C ASN A 125 -1.65 -30.84 -56.20
N GLY A 126 -2.28 -31.99 -55.94
CA GLY A 126 -2.70 -32.40 -54.61
C GLY A 126 -1.52 -32.56 -53.64
N LEU A 127 -0.42 -33.19 -54.09
CA LEU A 127 0.80 -33.33 -53.30
C LEU A 127 1.45 -31.97 -53.01
N ALA A 128 1.62 -31.12 -54.03
CA ALA A 128 2.18 -29.79 -53.86
C ALA A 128 1.35 -28.93 -52.89
N TYR A 129 0.02 -29.01 -53.00
CA TYR A 129 -0.90 -28.33 -52.10
C TYR A 129 -0.80 -28.88 -50.66
N ALA A 130 -0.75 -30.21 -50.50
CA ALA A 130 -0.62 -30.85 -49.19
C ALA A 130 0.69 -30.47 -48.49
N PHE A 131 1.82 -30.46 -49.21
CA PHE A 131 3.10 -30.01 -48.68
C PHE A 131 3.08 -28.54 -48.27
N GLY A 132 2.49 -27.66 -49.10
CA GLY A 132 2.36 -26.24 -48.75
C GLY A 132 1.49 -26.03 -47.52
N PHE A 133 0.39 -26.78 -47.39
CA PHE A 133 -0.49 -26.70 -46.23
C PHE A 133 0.17 -27.25 -44.95
N ALA A 134 0.92 -28.35 -45.05
CA ALA A 134 1.69 -28.88 -43.92
C ALA A 134 2.76 -27.88 -43.45
N PHE A 135 3.41 -27.19 -44.38
CA PHE A 135 4.36 -26.12 -44.07
C PHE A 135 3.67 -24.93 -43.38
N HIS A 136 2.47 -24.53 -43.83
CA HIS A 136 1.67 -23.52 -43.15
C HIS A 136 1.40 -23.90 -41.69
N LEU A 137 0.95 -25.13 -41.45
CA LEU A 137 0.64 -25.63 -40.10
C LEU A 137 1.87 -25.59 -39.18
N LEU A 138 3.05 -25.97 -39.70
CA LEU A 138 4.32 -25.90 -38.97
C LEU A 138 4.68 -24.47 -38.57
N VAL A 139 4.56 -23.52 -39.49
CA VAL A 139 4.86 -22.10 -39.23
C VAL A 139 3.92 -21.54 -38.16
N VAL A 140 2.62 -21.79 -38.28
CA VAL A 140 1.62 -21.33 -37.31
C VAL A 140 1.86 -21.94 -35.93
N ASN A 141 2.14 -23.24 -35.86
CA ASN A 141 2.41 -23.92 -34.59
C ASN A 141 3.69 -23.40 -33.92
N HIS A 142 4.73 -23.12 -34.71
CA HIS A 142 5.96 -22.54 -34.20
C HIS A 142 5.73 -21.14 -33.63
N GLN A 143 5.00 -20.28 -34.34
CA GLN A 143 4.64 -18.94 -33.87
C GLN A 143 3.79 -18.98 -32.59
N GLN A 144 2.80 -19.88 -32.53
CA GLN A 144 1.99 -20.06 -31.32
C GLN A 144 2.84 -20.54 -30.14
N SER A 145 3.78 -21.45 -30.37
CA SER A 145 4.68 -21.95 -29.33
C SER A 145 5.59 -20.87 -28.76
N GLU A 146 6.10 -19.96 -29.61
CA GLU A 146 6.89 -18.80 -29.15
C GLU A 146 6.06 -17.86 -28.28
N ILE A 147 4.84 -17.51 -28.72
CA ILE A 147 3.93 -16.66 -27.94
C ILE A 147 3.61 -17.28 -26.58
N ILE A 148 3.32 -18.60 -26.55
CA ILE A 148 3.06 -19.32 -25.29
C ILE A 148 4.30 -19.29 -24.38
N ARG A 149 5.50 -19.42 -24.95
CA ARG A 149 6.76 -19.40 -24.19
C ARG A 149 7.05 -18.03 -23.59
N GLU A 150 6.81 -16.95 -24.34
CA GLU A 150 6.87 -15.58 -23.83
C GLU A 150 5.85 -15.35 -22.71
N GLN A 151 4.59 -15.76 -22.90
CA GLN A 151 3.55 -15.64 -21.89
C GLN A 151 3.88 -16.42 -20.60
N ASN A 152 4.40 -17.64 -20.71
CA ASN A 152 4.82 -18.43 -19.55
C ASN A 152 5.98 -17.78 -18.80
N THR A 153 6.96 -17.23 -19.51
CA THR A 153 8.10 -16.53 -18.88
C THR A 153 7.61 -15.31 -18.08
N VAL A 154 6.68 -14.54 -18.65
CA VAL A 154 6.05 -13.41 -17.95
C VAL A 154 5.25 -13.87 -16.74
N LEU A 155 4.50 -14.97 -16.87
CA LEU A 155 3.72 -15.54 -15.75
C LEU A 155 4.62 -16.01 -14.61
N GLU A 156 5.73 -16.69 -14.90
CA GLU A 156 6.72 -17.11 -13.92
C GLU A 156 7.32 -15.91 -13.16
N GLN A 157 7.59 -14.80 -13.86
CA GLN A 157 8.04 -13.56 -13.24
C GLN A 157 6.99 -12.99 -12.29
N TYR A 158 5.71 -12.96 -12.69
CA TYR A 158 4.61 -12.51 -11.82
C TYR A 158 4.44 -13.41 -10.60
N LEU A 159 4.49 -14.73 -10.77
CA LEU A 159 4.41 -15.67 -9.65
C LEU A 159 5.55 -15.44 -8.65
N SER A 160 6.78 -15.26 -9.12
CA SER A 160 7.92 -14.98 -8.24
C SER A 160 7.77 -13.65 -7.50
N GLN A 161 7.21 -12.61 -8.14
CA GLN A 161 6.92 -11.34 -7.48
C GLN A 161 5.85 -11.49 -6.39
N ILE A 162 4.74 -12.18 -6.69
CA ILE A 162 3.67 -12.43 -5.73
C ILE A 162 4.19 -13.24 -4.55
N GLU A 163 4.99 -14.27 -4.79
CA GLU A 163 5.60 -15.09 -3.73
C GLU A 163 6.46 -14.23 -2.81
N ARG A 164 7.34 -13.37 -3.35
CA ARG A 164 8.18 -12.46 -2.54
C ARG A 164 7.35 -11.49 -1.71
N ILE A 165 6.29 -10.92 -2.27
CA ILE A 165 5.40 -9.99 -1.56
C ILE A 165 4.66 -10.72 -0.45
N THR A 166 4.07 -11.88 -0.75
CA THR A 166 3.34 -12.70 0.21
C THR A 166 4.24 -13.16 1.35
N LEU A 167 5.46 -13.62 1.04
CA LEU A 167 6.44 -14.01 2.04
C LEU A 167 6.85 -12.82 2.94
N ALA A 168 7.01 -11.63 2.37
CA ALA A 168 7.33 -10.43 3.13
C ALA A 168 6.17 -10.02 4.07
N GLU A 169 4.93 -10.07 3.58
CA GLU A 169 3.73 -9.78 4.38
C GLU A 169 3.53 -10.82 5.49
N GLU A 170 3.67 -12.11 5.19
CA GLU A 170 3.53 -13.18 6.18
C GLU A 170 4.65 -13.11 7.22
N ARG A 171 5.89 -12.78 6.82
CA ARG A 171 7.00 -12.54 7.74
C ARG A 171 6.72 -11.37 8.69
N ASN A 172 6.12 -10.30 8.18
CA ASN A 172 5.78 -9.13 8.99
C ASN A 172 4.60 -9.41 9.93
N ARG A 173 3.59 -10.15 9.45
CA ARG A 173 2.45 -10.62 10.26
C ARG A 173 2.91 -11.56 11.37
N LEU A 174 3.77 -12.54 11.05
CA LEU A 174 4.37 -13.45 12.01
C LEU A 174 5.20 -12.66 13.04
N SER A 175 6.04 -11.73 12.60
CA SER A 175 6.82 -10.88 13.52
C SER A 175 5.93 -10.14 14.50
N THR A 176 4.82 -9.55 14.03
CA THR A 176 3.85 -8.82 14.87
C THR A 176 3.11 -9.78 15.81
N ASN A 177 2.55 -10.88 15.31
CA ASN A 177 1.82 -11.85 16.11
C ASN A 177 2.71 -12.55 17.16
N LEU A 178 3.97 -12.84 16.82
CA LEU A 178 4.95 -13.41 17.75
C LEU A 178 5.31 -12.37 18.82
N HIS A 179 5.57 -11.13 18.43
CA HIS A 179 5.84 -10.03 19.37
C HIS A 179 4.70 -9.89 20.40
N ASP A 180 3.45 -9.87 19.93
CA ASP A 180 2.30 -9.65 20.81
C ASP A 180 1.97 -10.93 21.59
N THR A 181 1.76 -12.08 20.94
CA THR A 181 1.28 -13.31 21.60
C THR A 181 2.33 -13.95 22.52
N ILE A 182 3.58 -14.06 22.06
CA ILE A 182 4.66 -14.66 22.86
C ILE A 182 5.09 -13.68 23.95
N GLY A 183 5.13 -12.38 23.64
CA GLY A 183 5.37 -11.32 24.61
C GLY A 183 4.38 -11.39 25.78
N HIS A 184 3.08 -11.43 25.49
CA HIS A 184 2.03 -11.57 26.52
C HIS A 184 2.14 -12.90 27.29
N SER A 185 2.35 -14.03 26.61
CA SER A 185 2.40 -15.34 27.26
C SER A 185 3.54 -15.45 28.27
N PHE A 186 4.75 -15.01 27.89
CA PHE A 186 5.89 -15.00 28.81
C PHE A 186 5.73 -13.97 29.91
N THR A 187 5.15 -12.80 29.62
CA THR A 187 4.87 -11.79 30.65
C THR A 187 3.88 -12.32 31.70
N SER A 188 2.81 -12.99 31.27
CA SER A 188 1.85 -13.64 32.16
C SER A 188 2.46 -14.78 32.97
N ILE A 189 3.37 -15.57 32.39
CA ILE A 189 4.12 -16.62 33.11
C ILE A 189 5.04 -15.99 34.17
N ILE A 190 5.76 -14.92 33.83
CA ILE A 190 6.64 -14.20 34.75
C ILE A 190 5.82 -13.63 35.91
N MET A 191 4.71 -12.95 35.62
CA MET A 191 3.80 -12.42 36.65
C MET A 191 3.21 -13.54 37.53
N GLY A 192 2.72 -14.63 36.94
CA GLY A 192 2.16 -15.77 37.69
C GLY A 192 3.19 -16.45 38.59
N LEU A 193 4.43 -16.62 38.10
CA LEU A 193 5.54 -17.13 38.90
C LEU A 193 5.90 -16.16 40.04
N GLU A 194 5.87 -14.85 39.80
CA GLU A 194 6.09 -13.85 40.84
C GLU A 194 5.02 -13.87 41.94
N THR A 195 3.76 -14.15 41.59
CA THR A 195 2.68 -14.31 42.60
C THR A 195 2.84 -15.51 43.52
N LEU A 196 3.64 -16.52 43.13
CA LEU A 196 3.95 -17.68 43.98
C LEU A 196 5.06 -17.42 45.00
N ARG A 197 5.78 -16.30 44.85
CA ARG A 197 6.91 -15.93 45.73
C ARG A 197 6.53 -15.80 47.21
N PRO A 198 5.38 -15.21 47.59
CA PRO A 198 4.95 -15.11 48.98
C PRO A 198 4.52 -16.45 49.60
N GLU A 199 4.11 -17.43 48.79
CA GLU A 199 3.63 -18.74 49.25
C GLU A 199 4.79 -19.72 49.52
N LEU A 200 6.00 -19.41 49.03
CA LEU A 200 7.18 -20.23 49.23
C LEU A 200 7.81 -19.97 50.60
N SER A 201 7.74 -20.99 51.46
CA SER A 201 8.25 -20.94 52.84
C SER A 201 9.69 -21.46 53.00
N THR A 202 10.33 -21.92 51.91
CA THR A 202 11.70 -22.48 51.94
C THR A 202 12.65 -21.71 51.02
N GLU A 203 13.87 -21.42 51.49
CA GLU A 203 14.93 -20.77 50.70
C GLU A 203 15.24 -21.53 49.39
N VAL A 204 15.18 -22.86 49.42
CA VAL A 204 15.37 -23.72 48.23
C VAL A 204 14.24 -23.51 47.21
N GLY A 205 13.01 -23.26 47.67
CA GLY A 205 11.87 -22.94 46.82
C GLY A 205 12.03 -21.58 46.13
N VAL A 206 12.47 -20.56 46.88
CA VAL A 206 12.75 -19.22 46.35
C VAL A 206 13.87 -19.26 45.31
N GLN A 207 14.96 -19.99 45.55
CA GLN A 207 16.05 -20.16 44.58
C GLN A 207 15.62 -20.86 43.29
N LYS A 208 14.75 -21.87 43.39
CA LYS A 208 14.17 -22.55 42.20
C LYS A 208 13.26 -21.62 41.42
N LEU A 209 12.46 -20.80 42.11
CA LEU A 209 11.59 -19.81 41.47
C LEU A 209 12.41 -18.74 40.73
N ASP A 210 13.44 -18.19 41.37
CA ASP A 210 14.34 -17.21 40.75
C ASP A 210 15.05 -17.78 39.52
N SER A 211 15.42 -19.07 39.53
CA SER A 211 15.97 -19.75 38.36
C SER A 211 14.97 -19.85 37.21
N LEU A 212 13.69 -20.17 37.49
CA LEU A 212 12.63 -20.24 36.48
C LEU A 212 12.31 -18.85 35.90
N LEU A 213 12.26 -17.82 36.75
CA LEU A 213 12.05 -16.43 36.33
C LEU A 213 13.18 -15.92 35.43
N ASN A 214 14.43 -16.20 35.79
CA ASN A 214 15.58 -15.84 34.96
C ASN A 214 15.55 -16.55 33.60
N LEU A 215 15.10 -17.81 33.56
CA LEU A 215 15.01 -18.58 32.33
C LEU A 215 13.89 -18.04 31.41
N ALA A 216 12.75 -17.65 31.97
CA ALA A 216 11.68 -16.99 31.23
C ALA A 216 12.11 -15.61 30.68
N ARG A 217 12.81 -14.79 31.48
CA ARG A 217 13.35 -13.48 31.08
C ARG A 217 14.43 -13.60 30.00
N LYS A 218 15.30 -14.61 30.09
CA LYS A 218 16.30 -14.85 29.04
C LYS A 218 15.64 -15.29 27.72
N SER A 219 14.59 -16.10 27.80
CA SER A 219 13.86 -16.59 26.62
C SER A 219 13.15 -15.46 25.85
N ILE A 220 12.57 -14.47 26.54
CA ILE A 220 11.91 -13.33 25.87
C ILE A 220 12.94 -12.39 25.20
N GLU A 221 14.11 -12.22 25.81
CA GLU A 221 15.20 -11.41 25.27
C GLU A 221 15.78 -12.02 23.99
N GLU A 222 15.99 -13.35 23.98
CA GLU A 222 16.46 -14.08 22.80
C GLU A 222 15.46 -13.99 21.64
N ILE A 223 14.16 -14.14 21.92
CA ILE A 223 13.10 -14.00 20.91
C ILE A 223 13.04 -12.59 20.34
N ARG A 224 13.17 -11.55 21.18
CA ARG A 224 13.27 -10.15 20.71
C ARG A 224 14.50 -9.91 19.83
N GLY A 225 15.64 -10.52 20.18
CA GLY A 225 16.87 -10.45 19.37
C GLY A 225 16.69 -11.06 17.98
N TYR A 226 16.00 -12.20 17.86
CA TYR A 226 15.69 -12.81 16.56
C TYR A 226 14.68 -11.99 15.74
N LEU A 227 13.70 -11.35 16.39
CA LEU A 227 12.74 -10.46 15.73
C LEU A 227 13.40 -9.18 15.20
N HIS A 228 14.40 -8.63 15.90
CA HIS A 228 15.11 -7.43 15.44
C HIS A 228 15.96 -7.68 14.17
N GLN A 229 16.40 -8.92 13.93
CA GLN A 229 17.10 -9.30 12.69
C GLN A 229 16.16 -9.44 11.47
N ILE A 230 14.85 -9.26 11.67
CA ILE A 230 13.82 -9.42 10.64
C ILE A 230 13.42 -8.07 9.97
N GLU A 231 13.79 -6.91 10.54
CA GLU A 231 13.49 -5.58 9.98
C GLU A 231 14.44 -5.17 8.82
N SER A 232 13.93 -4.43 7.81
CA SER A 232 14.63 -4.12 6.55
C SER A 232 15.64 -2.96 6.68
N PRO A 233 16.82 -3.00 6.01
CA PRO A 233 17.84 -1.94 6.03
C PRO A 233 17.39 -0.56 5.49
N GLN A 234 16.29 -0.48 4.75
CA GLN A 234 15.79 0.76 4.13
C GLN A 234 15.20 1.77 5.14
N GLU A 235 15.07 1.41 6.41
CA GLU A 235 14.36 2.21 7.43
C GLU A 235 15.17 3.36 8.04
N THR A 236 16.50 3.41 7.82
CA THR A 236 17.40 4.39 8.44
C THR A 236 17.67 5.65 7.61
N LEU A 237 17.28 5.68 6.34
CA LEU A 237 17.59 6.81 5.44
C LEU A 237 16.65 8.02 5.68
N PRO A 238 17.14 9.27 5.45
CA PRO A 238 16.30 10.46 5.33
C PRO A 238 15.26 10.29 4.22
N LEU A 239 14.06 10.86 4.41
CA LEU A 239 12.95 10.76 3.46
C LEU A 239 13.35 11.28 2.07
N LEU A 240 14.02 12.43 2.00
CA LEU A 240 14.42 13.00 0.71
C LEU A 240 15.29 12.02 -0.08
N GLN A 241 16.26 11.40 0.60
CA GLN A 241 17.16 10.42 -0.01
C GLN A 241 16.42 9.16 -0.45
N SER A 242 15.52 8.63 0.39
CA SER A 242 14.69 7.46 0.03
C SER A 242 13.81 7.72 -1.19
N LEU A 243 13.23 8.93 -1.31
CA LEU A 243 12.41 9.30 -2.46
C LEU A 243 13.24 9.54 -3.72
N GLN A 244 14.42 10.15 -3.59
CA GLN A 244 15.36 10.33 -4.69
C GLN A 244 15.80 8.99 -5.27
N GLN A 245 16.18 8.04 -4.42
CA GLN A 245 16.58 6.70 -4.84
C GLN A 245 15.45 5.99 -5.60
N LEU A 246 14.21 6.07 -5.11
CA LEU A 246 13.04 5.54 -5.82
C LEU A 246 12.87 6.18 -7.21
N GLY A 247 13.06 7.48 -7.33
CA GLY A 247 12.96 8.19 -8.60
C GLY A 247 14.08 7.83 -9.58
N GLU A 248 15.31 7.66 -9.10
CA GLU A 248 16.47 7.22 -9.90
C GLU A 248 16.28 5.80 -10.43
N GLU A 249 15.86 4.87 -9.56
CA GLU A 249 15.53 3.49 -9.94
C GLU A 249 14.41 3.48 -10.99
N PHE A 250 13.38 4.30 -10.81
CA PHE A 250 12.28 4.40 -11.77
C PHE A 250 12.72 4.97 -13.12
N GLN A 251 13.56 6.02 -13.13
CA GLN A 251 14.12 6.63 -14.35
C GLN A 251 15.07 5.67 -15.10
N ALA A 252 15.75 4.75 -14.41
CA ALA A 252 16.58 3.74 -15.07
C ALA A 252 15.77 2.75 -15.91
N HIS A 253 14.52 2.48 -15.52
CA HIS A 253 13.65 1.50 -16.17
C HIS A 253 12.57 2.14 -17.07
N ALA A 254 12.22 3.41 -16.83
CA ALA A 254 11.25 4.16 -17.63
C ALA A 254 11.96 5.27 -18.42
N LYS A 255 11.58 5.48 -19.70
CA LYS A 255 12.12 6.56 -20.55
C LYS A 255 11.57 7.95 -20.17
N VAL A 256 11.64 8.31 -18.89
CA VAL A 256 11.08 9.54 -18.33
C VAL A 256 12.09 10.19 -17.42
N HIS A 257 12.24 11.52 -17.51
CA HIS A 257 13.14 12.26 -16.64
C HIS A 257 12.43 12.68 -15.35
N VAL A 258 12.98 12.33 -14.18
CA VAL A 258 12.43 12.68 -12.87
C VAL A 258 13.33 13.74 -12.22
N ARG A 259 12.78 14.93 -11.97
CA ARG A 259 13.49 16.04 -11.32
C ARG A 259 13.00 16.23 -9.89
N PHE A 260 13.91 16.20 -8.93
CA PHE A 260 13.62 16.48 -7.52
C PHE A 260 13.89 17.94 -7.15
N ARG A 261 13.02 18.52 -6.33
CA ARG A 261 13.20 19.80 -5.67
C ARG A 261 12.82 19.65 -4.20
N SER A 262 13.63 20.18 -3.30
CA SER A 262 13.29 20.28 -1.87
C SER A 262 13.26 21.73 -1.44
N PHE A 263 12.32 22.05 -0.54
CA PHE A 263 12.18 23.37 0.05
C PHE A 263 12.01 23.22 1.57
N GLY A 264 12.74 24.03 2.33
CA GLY A 264 12.82 23.91 3.79
C GLY A 264 13.83 22.85 4.25
N GLU A 265 14.11 22.84 5.55
CA GLU A 265 14.98 21.83 6.17
C GLU A 265 14.19 20.58 6.52
N GLU A 266 14.72 19.43 6.09
CA GLU A 266 14.15 18.13 6.44
C GLU A 266 14.21 17.92 7.95
N TYR A 267 13.08 17.49 8.52
CA TYR A 267 12.97 17.15 9.93
C TYR A 267 12.57 15.67 10.09
N PRO A 268 12.82 15.05 11.26
CA PRO A 268 12.47 13.66 11.50
C PRO A 268 10.97 13.43 11.31
N LEU A 269 10.62 12.42 10.51
CA LEU A 269 9.24 12.01 10.24
C LEU A 269 8.99 10.60 10.77
N PRO A 270 7.81 10.32 11.35
CA PRO A 270 7.44 8.97 11.77
C PRO A 270 7.51 7.95 10.62
N LYS A 271 7.82 6.69 10.93
CA LYS A 271 7.91 5.58 9.94
C LYS A 271 6.67 5.51 9.04
N GLN A 272 5.48 5.64 9.64
CA GLN A 272 4.20 5.62 8.90
C GLN A 272 4.08 6.80 7.91
N ALA A 273 4.57 7.98 8.28
CA ALA A 273 4.57 9.16 7.42
C ALA A 273 5.56 9.00 6.25
N LYS A 274 6.79 8.53 6.53
CA LYS A 274 7.78 8.22 5.49
C LYS A 274 7.23 7.21 4.48
N MET A 275 6.63 6.13 4.95
CA MET A 275 6.03 5.10 4.09
C MET A 275 4.85 5.63 3.26
N THR A 276 4.04 6.53 3.84
CA THR A 276 2.93 7.16 3.12
C THR A 276 3.43 8.03 1.97
N PHE A 277 4.47 8.84 2.19
CA PHE A 277 5.10 9.61 1.12
C PHE A 277 5.76 8.73 0.06
N PHE A 278 6.45 7.66 0.46
CA PHE A 278 7.08 6.71 -0.46
C PHE A 278 6.07 6.06 -1.40
N ARG A 279 4.97 5.53 -0.85
CA ARG A 279 3.90 4.93 -1.64
C ARG A 279 3.18 5.96 -2.52
N CYS A 280 3.04 7.19 -2.03
CA CYS A 280 2.45 8.28 -2.81
C CYS A 280 3.29 8.61 -4.05
N LEU A 281 4.61 8.72 -3.90
CA LEU A 281 5.51 8.93 -5.02
C LEU A 281 5.47 7.74 -6.01
N GLN A 282 5.57 6.51 -5.50
CA GLN A 282 5.59 5.29 -6.33
C GLN A 282 4.36 5.17 -7.23
N GLU A 283 3.17 5.35 -6.65
CA GLU A 283 1.90 5.27 -7.38
C GLU A 283 1.78 6.43 -8.39
N SER A 284 2.20 7.64 -8.02
CA SER A 284 2.17 8.81 -8.91
C SER A 284 3.09 8.64 -10.12
N LEU A 285 4.31 8.13 -9.92
CA LEU A 285 5.25 7.81 -11.00
C LEU A 285 4.69 6.75 -11.95
N THR A 286 4.09 5.70 -11.39
CA THR A 286 3.46 4.61 -12.17
C THR A 286 2.32 5.14 -13.03
N ASN A 287 1.48 6.01 -12.48
CA ASN A 287 0.35 6.60 -13.19
C ASN A 287 0.79 7.58 -14.30
N ALA A 288 1.81 8.39 -14.05
CA ALA A 288 2.38 9.31 -15.03
C ALA A 288 2.92 8.59 -16.29
N VAL A 289 3.47 7.38 -16.13
CA VAL A 289 3.97 6.55 -17.25
C VAL A 289 2.84 5.77 -17.92
N ARG A 290 1.98 5.08 -17.15
CA ARG A 290 0.92 4.22 -17.70
C ARG A 290 -0.16 5.00 -18.44
N HIS A 291 -0.53 6.17 -17.94
CA HIS A 291 -1.69 6.92 -18.41
C HIS A 291 -1.33 8.27 -19.03
N GLY A 292 -0.23 8.90 -18.58
CA GLY A 292 0.12 10.28 -18.96
C GLY A 292 0.91 10.45 -20.27
N GLN A 293 1.64 9.42 -20.74
CA GLN A 293 2.69 9.56 -21.79
C GLN A 293 3.71 10.67 -21.46
N SER A 294 4.00 10.85 -20.18
CA SER A 294 4.82 11.95 -19.66
C SER A 294 6.28 11.80 -20.09
N THR A 295 6.93 12.92 -20.42
CA THR A 295 8.37 12.97 -20.76
C THR A 295 9.20 13.50 -19.59
N GLU A 296 8.58 14.28 -18.71
CA GLU A 296 9.21 14.87 -17.53
C GLU A 296 8.25 14.83 -16.34
N ILE A 297 8.75 14.42 -15.18
CA ILE A 297 8.04 14.42 -13.90
C ILE A 297 8.83 15.27 -12.90
N THR A 298 8.19 16.27 -12.31
CA THR A 298 8.77 17.10 -11.25
C THR A 298 8.22 16.65 -9.90
N VAL A 299 9.11 16.25 -9.00
CA VAL A 299 8.80 15.90 -7.62
C VAL A 299 9.29 17.02 -6.72
N SER A 300 8.38 17.67 -6.00
CA SER A 300 8.69 18.74 -5.05
C SER A 300 8.33 18.31 -3.63
N LEU A 301 9.28 18.42 -2.72
CA LEU A 301 9.09 18.12 -1.30
C LEU A 301 9.23 19.43 -0.50
N GLN A 302 8.20 19.80 0.24
CA GLN A 302 8.16 21.03 1.05
C GLN A 302 8.04 20.66 2.53
N PHE A 303 9.01 21.08 3.32
CA PHE A 303 9.01 20.95 4.77
C PHE A 303 8.57 22.27 5.41
N GLU A 304 7.30 22.37 5.77
CA GLU A 304 6.73 23.55 6.44
C GLU A 304 6.70 23.37 7.96
N GLN A 305 6.45 24.46 8.69
CA GLN A 305 6.34 24.42 10.15
C GLN A 305 5.17 23.57 10.66
N ARG A 306 4.11 23.40 9.85
CA ARG A 306 2.87 22.71 10.25
C ARG A 306 2.57 21.43 9.48
N ASN A 307 3.25 21.18 8.37
CA ASN A 307 3.02 20.02 7.51
C ASN A 307 4.27 19.70 6.68
N THR A 308 4.33 18.48 6.16
CA THR A 308 5.17 18.13 5.01
C THR A 308 4.26 17.91 3.82
N ARG A 309 4.65 18.48 2.69
CA ARG A 309 3.92 18.34 1.42
C ARG A 309 4.82 17.69 0.37
N LEU A 310 4.30 16.66 -0.27
CA LEU A 310 4.85 16.05 -1.47
C LEU A 310 3.96 16.41 -2.65
N GLU A 311 4.53 17.03 -3.67
CA GLU A 311 3.88 17.36 -4.93
C GLU A 311 4.57 16.60 -6.07
N VAL A 312 3.81 15.84 -6.85
CA VAL A 312 4.29 15.11 -8.03
C VAL A 312 3.52 15.64 -9.23
N LYS A 313 4.22 16.35 -10.12
CA LYS A 313 3.65 16.92 -11.34
C LYS A 313 4.23 16.24 -12.58
N ASP A 314 3.37 15.72 -13.43
CA ASP A 314 3.76 15.25 -14.77
C ASP A 314 3.35 16.25 -15.86
N ASN A 315 4.01 16.17 -17.01
CA ASN A 315 3.71 16.97 -18.21
C ASN A 315 2.92 16.17 -19.27
N GLY A 316 2.19 15.14 -18.84
CA GLY A 316 1.43 14.27 -19.72
C GLY A 316 0.17 14.92 -20.30
N LYS A 317 -0.66 14.11 -20.97
CA LYS A 317 -1.88 14.60 -21.64
C LYS A 317 -2.98 15.11 -20.72
N GLY A 318 -2.94 14.77 -19.42
CA GLY A 318 -4.02 15.04 -18.47
C GLY A 318 -5.34 14.34 -18.87
N MET A 319 -6.40 14.51 -18.07
CA MET A 319 -7.73 13.92 -18.34
C MET A 319 -8.85 14.93 -18.10
N GLU A 320 -9.93 14.89 -18.90
CA GLU A 320 -11.11 15.76 -18.72
C GLU A 320 -11.94 15.40 -17.48
N LYS A 321 -11.92 14.13 -17.07
CA LYS A 321 -12.64 13.63 -15.90
C LYS A 321 -11.76 12.61 -15.16
N TRP A 322 -11.40 12.96 -13.93
CA TRP A 322 -10.67 12.07 -13.04
C TRP A 322 -11.60 11.03 -12.41
N GLN A 323 -11.18 9.77 -12.35
CA GLN A 323 -11.85 8.71 -11.59
C GLN A 323 -10.85 8.07 -10.63
N ASP A 324 -11.23 7.99 -9.35
CA ASP A 324 -10.39 7.40 -8.32
C ASP A 324 -10.30 5.88 -8.51
N GLY A 325 -9.11 5.38 -8.84
CA GLY A 325 -8.80 3.95 -8.87
C GLY A 325 -8.46 3.37 -7.48
N PHE A 326 -8.34 2.04 -7.40
CA PHE A 326 -8.01 1.32 -6.15
C PHE A 326 -6.72 1.84 -5.47
N GLY A 327 -5.67 2.16 -6.24
CA GLY A 327 -4.40 2.67 -5.70
C GLY A 327 -4.54 4.03 -5.01
N LEU A 328 -5.34 4.94 -5.57
CA LEU A 328 -5.54 6.28 -5.03
C LEU A 328 -6.44 6.27 -3.78
N ASN A 329 -7.46 5.43 -3.74
CA ASN A 329 -8.30 5.27 -2.54
C ASN A 329 -7.47 4.80 -1.35
N ALA A 330 -6.59 3.82 -1.55
CA ALA A 330 -5.66 3.38 -0.52
C ALA A 330 -4.65 4.46 -0.11
N MET A 331 -4.27 5.38 -1.00
CA MET A 331 -3.43 6.53 -0.64
C MET A 331 -4.18 7.57 0.19
N LYS A 332 -5.42 7.91 -0.21
CA LYS A 332 -6.28 8.85 0.53
C LYS A 332 -6.59 8.32 1.94
N GLU A 333 -6.94 7.05 2.06
CA GLU A 333 -7.20 6.40 3.35
C GLU A 333 -5.98 6.42 4.27
N ARG A 334 -4.79 6.04 3.76
CA ARG A 334 -3.54 6.09 4.54
C ARG A 334 -3.18 7.50 5.00
N ALA A 335 -3.35 8.49 4.13
CA ALA A 335 -3.12 9.88 4.51
C ALA A 335 -4.14 10.36 5.56
N MET A 336 -5.42 10.03 5.40
CA MET A 336 -6.48 10.36 6.38
C MET A 336 -6.21 9.76 7.76
N ASN A 337 -5.71 8.53 7.84
CA ASN A 337 -5.32 7.89 9.10
C ASN A 337 -4.20 8.65 9.84
N LEU A 338 -3.39 9.42 9.10
CA LEU A 338 -2.36 10.31 9.65
C LEU A 338 -2.82 11.77 9.75
N GLN A 339 -4.13 12.03 9.67
CA GLN A 339 -4.74 13.37 9.65
C GLN A 339 -4.24 14.25 8.49
N GLY A 340 -3.75 13.62 7.43
CA GLY A 340 -3.33 14.24 6.19
C GLY A 340 -4.37 14.11 5.07
N GLN A 341 -4.01 14.58 3.89
CA GLN A 341 -4.87 14.57 2.71
C GLN A 341 -4.07 14.31 1.43
N VAL A 342 -4.72 13.65 0.47
CA VAL A 342 -4.21 13.50 -0.90
C VAL A 342 -5.22 14.10 -1.86
N SER A 343 -4.77 15.02 -2.70
CA SER A 343 -5.56 15.65 -3.75
C SER A 343 -4.89 15.44 -5.12
N VAL A 344 -5.71 15.34 -6.16
CA VAL A 344 -5.26 15.17 -7.53
C VAL A 344 -5.93 16.23 -8.38
N PHE A 345 -5.14 16.97 -9.13
CA PHE A 345 -5.59 17.95 -10.12
C PHE A 345 -5.05 17.53 -11.48
N THR A 346 -5.91 17.46 -12.48
CA THR A 346 -5.52 17.13 -13.85
C THR A 346 -6.22 18.08 -14.80
N GLU A 347 -5.50 18.58 -15.79
CA GLU A 347 -6.05 19.43 -16.85
C GLU A 347 -5.60 18.89 -18.22
N PRO A 348 -6.51 18.78 -19.20
CA PRO A 348 -6.16 18.34 -20.55
C PRO A 348 -5.05 19.21 -21.16
N GLY A 349 -3.91 18.61 -21.48
CA GLY A 349 -2.75 19.28 -22.06
C GLY A 349 -1.77 19.89 -21.05
N GLU A 350 -2.10 19.97 -19.76
CA GLU A 350 -1.21 20.50 -18.71
C GLU A 350 -0.67 19.42 -17.74
N GLY A 351 -1.14 18.17 -17.89
CA GLY A 351 -0.69 17.00 -17.13
C GLY A 351 -1.48 16.74 -15.85
N THR A 352 -0.88 16.02 -14.91
CA THR A 352 -1.47 15.73 -13.60
C THR A 352 -0.56 16.18 -12.46
N LEU A 353 -1.16 16.77 -11.43
CA LEU A 353 -0.53 17.16 -10.17
C LEU A 353 -1.17 16.36 -9.04
N VAL A 354 -0.36 15.53 -8.38
CA VAL A 354 -0.73 14.82 -7.16
C VAL A 354 -0.09 15.53 -5.98
N THR A 355 -0.89 15.91 -4.99
CA THR A 355 -0.44 16.58 -3.77
C THR A 355 -0.81 15.74 -2.55
N CYS A 356 0.19 15.27 -1.83
CA CYS A 356 0.05 14.60 -0.53
C CYS A 356 0.56 15.53 0.58
N THR A 357 -0.31 15.86 1.53
CA THR A 357 0.05 16.71 2.67
C THR A 357 -0.20 15.92 3.95
N LEU A 358 0.84 15.75 4.75
CA LEU A 358 0.72 15.20 6.10
C LEU A 358 1.03 16.31 7.11
N PRO A 359 0.23 16.50 8.16
CA PRO A 359 0.56 17.45 9.20
C PRO A 359 1.91 17.09 9.81
N ARG A 360 2.63 18.11 10.30
CA ARG A 360 3.86 17.92 11.06
C ARG A 360 3.45 17.32 12.39
N GLN A 361 3.30 16.01 12.39
CA GLN A 361 3.38 15.22 13.59
C GLN A 361 4.81 15.43 14.04
N VAL A 362 5.00 16.16 15.15
CA VAL A 362 6.29 16.19 15.82
C VAL A 362 6.65 14.72 16.02
N ALA A 363 7.62 14.23 15.25
CA ALA A 363 8.28 12.99 15.59
C ALA A 363 8.91 13.29 16.94
N LEU A 364 8.23 12.91 18.00
CA LEU A 364 8.79 12.92 19.35
C LEU A 364 9.77 11.77 19.37
N HIS A 365 10.95 12.04 18.85
CA HIS A 365 12.12 11.21 19.03
C HIS A 365 13.26 11.95 19.74
N ASP A 366 13.08 13.24 20.09
CA ASP A 366 14.17 14.03 20.70
C ASP A 366 13.82 14.75 22.02
N GLU A 367 12.56 14.78 22.49
CA GLU A 367 12.31 15.19 23.88
C GLU A 367 12.33 13.95 24.78
N VAL A 368 13.50 13.71 25.36
CA VAL A 368 13.69 12.72 26.40
C VAL A 368 12.89 13.14 27.64
N ILE A 369 11.85 12.39 27.98
CA ILE A 369 11.03 12.62 29.17
C ILE A 369 11.78 12.08 30.39
N ARG A 370 12.11 12.98 31.32
CA ARG A 370 12.85 12.73 32.55
C ARG A 370 11.88 12.28 33.64
N LEU A 371 12.01 11.01 34.03
CA LEU A 371 11.13 10.30 34.94
C LEU A 371 11.79 10.10 36.31
N LEU A 372 11.02 10.29 37.37
CA LEU A 372 11.33 9.76 38.70
C LEU A 372 10.41 8.58 38.97
N ILE A 373 10.96 7.45 39.41
CA ILE A 373 10.17 6.28 39.82
C ILE A 373 10.21 6.18 41.34
N VAL A 374 9.04 6.09 41.96
CA VAL A 374 8.87 6.03 43.41
C VAL A 374 8.02 4.81 43.75
N ASP A 375 8.58 3.88 44.51
CA ASP A 375 7.91 2.64 44.92
C ASP A 375 8.70 2.07 46.09
N ASP A 376 8.09 1.49 47.13
CA ASP A 376 8.82 0.98 48.29
C ASP A 376 9.62 -0.30 47.98
N GLN A 377 9.22 -1.04 46.93
CA GLN A 377 9.86 -2.28 46.52
C GLN A 377 10.98 -2.03 45.52
N LEU A 378 12.22 -2.28 45.96
CA LEU A 378 13.43 -2.13 45.13
C LEU A 378 13.33 -2.85 43.78
N PHE A 379 12.74 -4.04 43.75
CA PHE A 379 12.58 -4.82 42.52
C PHE A 379 11.64 -4.15 41.51
N ILE A 380 10.54 -3.52 41.96
CA ILE A 380 9.62 -2.79 41.08
C ILE A 380 10.32 -1.58 40.50
N ARG A 381 11.07 -0.82 41.31
CA ARG A 381 11.85 0.35 40.87
C ARG A 381 12.83 -0.01 39.75
N GLU A 382 13.64 -1.05 39.94
CA GLU A 382 14.63 -1.49 38.96
C GLU A 382 14.00 -2.10 37.70
N SER A 383 12.87 -2.80 37.84
CA SER A 383 12.14 -3.37 36.70
C SER A 383 11.50 -2.28 35.84
N LEU A 384 10.79 -1.33 36.46
CA LEU A 384 10.22 -0.18 35.75
C LEU A 384 11.32 0.67 35.11
N ARG A 385 12.46 0.85 35.78
CA ARG A 385 13.61 1.51 35.18
C ARG A 385 14.10 0.81 33.93
N THR A 386 14.35 -0.50 34.00
CA THR A 386 14.83 -1.29 32.86
C THR A 386 13.84 -1.27 31.70
N LEU A 387 12.54 -1.39 32.00
CA LEU A 387 11.48 -1.35 30.99
C LEU A 387 11.36 0.02 30.33
N LEU A 388 11.39 1.10 31.11
CA LEU A 388 11.18 2.46 30.61
C LEU A 388 12.44 3.01 29.91
N GLU A 389 13.64 2.71 30.40
CA GLU A 389 14.91 3.04 29.72
C GLU A 389 15.10 2.28 28.39
N GLY A 390 14.32 1.21 28.15
CA GLY A 390 14.25 0.54 26.84
C GLY A 390 13.62 1.42 25.73
N TYR A 391 12.91 2.49 26.09
CA TYR A 391 12.37 3.46 25.14
C TYR A 391 13.30 4.67 25.01
N LYS A 392 13.72 4.99 23.78
CA LYS A 392 14.69 6.06 23.49
C LYS A 392 14.24 7.46 23.92
N ASP A 393 12.95 7.67 24.09
CA ASP A 393 12.33 8.94 24.47
C ASP A 393 12.04 9.06 25.98
N LEU A 394 12.41 8.07 26.80
CA LEU A 394 12.23 8.08 28.26
C LEU A 394 13.58 7.93 28.96
N GLN A 395 13.80 8.72 30.00
CA GLN A 395 15.02 8.63 30.84
C GLN A 395 14.63 8.67 32.30
N VAL A 396 15.08 7.68 33.07
CA VAL A 396 14.91 7.67 34.52
C VAL A 396 16.05 8.46 35.16
N VAL A 397 15.70 9.55 35.84
CA VAL A 397 16.67 10.49 36.45
C VAL A 397 16.83 10.31 37.95
N GLY A 398 16.07 9.39 38.54
CA GLY A 398 16.16 9.02 39.94
C GLY A 398 15.18 7.91 40.29
N LEU A 399 15.49 7.22 41.39
CA LEU A 399 14.63 6.23 42.04
C LEU A 399 14.45 6.65 43.49
N ALA A 400 13.23 6.52 44.02
CA ALA A 400 12.92 6.82 45.42
C ALA A 400 12.12 5.67 46.06
N GLU A 401 12.35 5.39 47.33
CA GLU A 401 11.67 4.34 48.09
C GLU A 401 10.45 4.80 48.86
N ASP A 402 10.29 6.12 49.05
CA ASP A 402 9.12 6.72 49.69
C ASP A 402 8.89 8.16 49.22
N GLY A 403 7.80 8.75 49.69
CA GLY A 403 7.43 10.13 49.39
C GLY A 403 8.45 11.18 49.85
N VAL A 404 9.18 10.93 50.96
CA VAL A 404 10.17 11.88 51.50
C VAL A 404 11.38 11.96 50.57
N GLN A 405 11.91 10.80 50.16
CA GLN A 405 13.01 10.72 49.21
C GLN A 405 12.58 11.24 47.82
N ALA A 406 11.33 11.02 47.42
CA ALA A 406 10.81 11.55 46.16
C ALA A 406 10.84 13.09 46.12
N ILE A 407 10.49 13.76 47.21
CA ILE A 407 10.54 15.23 47.32
C ILE A 407 11.99 15.74 47.23
N GLU A 408 12.92 15.07 47.90
CA GLU A 408 14.34 15.42 47.85
C GLU A 408 14.89 15.33 46.42
N ILE A 409 14.64 14.21 45.73
CA ILE A 409 15.10 13.98 44.36
C ILE A 409 14.40 14.92 43.38
N CYS A 410 13.13 15.28 43.59
CA CYS A 410 12.47 16.31 42.79
C CYS A 410 13.20 17.65 42.88
N GLY A 411 13.68 18.02 44.07
CA GLY A 411 14.47 19.23 44.28
C GLY A 411 15.82 19.22 43.55
N GLN A 412 16.51 18.06 43.55
CA GLN A 412 17.84 17.91 42.96
C GLN A 412 17.79 17.72 41.43
N SER A 413 16.93 16.81 40.98
CA SER A 413 16.92 16.32 39.60
C SER A 413 15.85 16.98 38.73
N GLN A 414 14.86 17.68 39.30
CA GLN A 414 13.78 18.35 38.54
C GLN A 414 13.18 17.46 37.42
N PRO A 415 12.62 16.27 37.76
CA PRO A 415 11.98 15.40 36.78
C PRO A 415 10.75 16.11 36.15
N GLN A 416 10.39 15.74 34.93
CA GLN A 416 9.18 16.28 34.29
C GLN A 416 7.94 15.46 34.65
N LEU A 417 8.12 14.17 34.96
CA LEU A 417 7.05 13.28 35.42
C LEU A 417 7.54 12.37 36.54
N VAL A 418 6.69 12.14 37.54
CA VAL A 418 6.90 11.21 38.64
C VAL A 418 5.91 10.06 38.49
N LEU A 419 6.43 8.85 38.42
CA LEU A 419 5.67 7.62 38.49
C LEU A 419 5.75 7.12 39.93
N MET A 420 4.63 7.11 40.64
CA MET A 420 4.64 7.00 42.10
C MET A 420 3.65 5.94 42.59
N ASP A 421 4.12 5.05 43.44
CA ASP A 421 3.26 4.14 44.17
C ASP A 421 2.42 4.88 45.21
N LEU A 422 1.25 4.32 45.51
CA LEU A 422 0.33 4.89 46.46
C LEU A 422 0.70 4.50 47.90
N ASP A 423 0.94 3.21 48.13
CA ASP A 423 1.10 2.62 49.47
C ASP A 423 2.57 2.44 49.81
N MET A 424 3.18 3.48 50.39
CA MET A 424 4.61 3.49 50.73
C MET A 424 4.82 3.84 52.22
N PRO A 425 5.89 3.32 52.86
CA PRO A 425 6.22 3.66 54.24
C PRO A 425 6.66 5.13 54.36
N ASN A 426 6.64 5.67 55.58
CA ASN A 426 6.99 7.06 55.94
C ASN A 426 6.07 8.15 55.37
N MET A 427 5.95 8.25 54.04
CA MET A 427 5.08 9.20 53.35
C MET A 427 4.45 8.54 52.11
N ASP A 428 3.12 8.49 52.11
CA ASP A 428 2.32 7.88 51.05
C ASP A 428 2.28 8.74 49.77
N GLY A 429 1.80 8.13 48.68
CA GLY A 429 1.73 8.77 47.37
C GLY A 429 0.80 9.98 47.33
N ILE A 430 -0.24 10.03 48.18
CA ILE A 430 -1.20 11.15 48.25
C ILE A 430 -0.53 12.38 48.88
N SER A 431 0.10 12.20 50.04
CA SER A 431 0.79 13.26 50.78
C SER A 431 1.98 13.78 49.99
N ALA A 432 2.76 12.88 49.39
CA ALA A 432 3.89 13.23 48.53
C ALA A 432 3.43 14.02 47.30
N SER A 433 2.35 13.59 46.63
CA SER A 433 1.78 14.30 45.47
C SER A 433 1.40 15.74 45.80
N LYS A 434 0.74 15.95 46.95
CA LYS A 434 0.33 17.28 47.42
C LYS A 434 1.53 18.19 47.67
N GLU A 435 2.57 17.67 48.31
CA GLU A 435 3.76 18.45 48.64
C GLU A 435 4.60 18.79 47.38
N ILE A 436 4.79 17.82 46.49
CA ILE A 436 5.47 18.02 45.20
C ILE A 436 4.72 19.05 44.36
N LYS A 437 3.38 18.98 44.28
CA LYS A 437 2.57 19.92 43.51
C LYS A 437 2.55 21.33 44.09
N GLN A 438 2.64 21.48 45.42
CA GLN A 438 2.77 22.78 46.06
C GLN A 438 4.11 23.44 45.75
N LYS A 439 5.21 22.67 45.74
CA LYS A 439 6.57 23.17 45.48
C LYS A 439 6.86 23.35 43.98
N TRP A 440 6.40 22.42 43.15
CA TRP A 440 6.63 22.37 41.70
C TRP A 440 5.35 22.00 40.93
N PRO A 441 4.43 22.95 40.71
CA PRO A 441 3.16 22.70 40.03
C PRO A 441 3.28 22.10 38.62
N GLN A 442 4.42 22.31 37.96
CA GLN A 442 4.71 21.85 36.60
C GLN A 442 5.08 20.36 36.50
N ILE A 443 5.54 19.74 37.60
CA ILE A 443 5.93 18.32 37.60
C ILE A 443 4.65 17.50 37.48
N ARG A 444 4.60 16.59 36.50
CA ARG A 444 3.46 15.69 36.32
C ARG A 444 3.56 14.52 37.28
N ILE A 445 2.45 14.06 37.84
CA ILE A 445 2.44 12.91 38.76
C ILE A 445 1.43 11.89 38.28
N LEU A 446 1.92 10.65 38.11
CA LEU A 446 1.15 9.50 37.67
C LEU A 446 1.22 8.45 38.77
N ILE A 447 0.08 8.16 39.38
CA ILE A 447 0.01 7.19 40.48
C ILE A 447 -0.15 5.78 39.92
N LEU A 448 0.62 4.84 40.47
CA LEU A 448 0.53 3.41 40.24
C LEU A 448 -0.08 2.74 41.47
N THR A 449 -1.03 1.84 41.27
CA THR A 449 -1.67 1.09 42.36
C THR A 449 -2.00 -0.33 41.95
N THR A 450 -2.09 -1.25 42.91
CA THR A 450 -2.57 -2.61 42.70
C THR A 450 -4.10 -2.72 42.70
N PHE A 451 -4.82 -1.73 43.25
CA PHE A 451 -6.26 -1.82 43.49
C PHE A 451 -7.11 -0.90 42.59
N GLN A 452 -8.18 -1.46 42.03
CA GLN A 452 -9.24 -0.71 41.33
C GLN A 452 -10.24 -0.10 42.34
N ASP A 453 -9.77 0.64 43.35
CA ASP A 453 -10.67 1.37 44.25
C ASP A 453 -10.99 2.76 43.68
N THR A 454 -12.28 2.94 43.36
CA THR A 454 -12.78 4.19 42.83
C THR A 454 -12.63 5.34 43.83
N GLU A 455 -12.82 5.13 45.13
CA GLU A 455 -12.75 6.22 46.12
C GLU A 455 -11.33 6.72 46.32
N GLN A 456 -10.38 5.79 46.36
CA GLN A 456 -8.95 6.07 46.52
C GLN A 456 -8.41 6.84 45.31
N ALA A 457 -8.85 6.51 44.09
CA ALA A 457 -8.50 7.24 42.87
C ALA A 457 -8.98 8.70 42.90
N LEU A 458 -10.14 8.99 43.49
CA LEU A 458 -10.68 10.36 43.60
C LEU A 458 -9.83 11.21 44.56
N GLU A 459 -9.43 10.62 45.69
CA GLU A 459 -8.57 11.28 46.67
C GLU A 459 -7.20 11.61 46.09
N VAL A 460 -6.64 10.67 45.33
CA VAL A 460 -5.39 10.84 44.58
C VAL A 460 -5.48 12.00 43.57
N LEU A 461 -6.53 12.06 42.76
CA LEU A 461 -6.69 13.15 41.79
C LEU A 461 -6.88 14.51 42.50
N ARG A 462 -7.61 14.55 43.62
CA ARG A 462 -7.79 15.76 44.45
C ARG A 462 -6.49 16.26 45.08
N SER A 463 -5.52 15.37 45.31
CA SER A 463 -4.18 15.74 45.79
C SER A 463 -3.34 16.49 44.74
N GLY A 464 -3.77 16.48 43.48
CA GLY A 464 -3.12 17.17 42.36
C GLY A 464 -2.41 16.25 41.37
N ALA A 465 -2.54 14.92 41.50
CA ALA A 465 -2.02 13.97 40.52
C ALA A 465 -2.67 14.15 39.14
N ASP A 466 -1.90 13.93 38.07
CA ASP A 466 -2.33 14.10 36.68
C ASP A 466 -2.86 12.79 36.04
N GLY A 467 -2.71 11.66 36.74
CA GLY A 467 -3.28 10.38 36.32
C GLY A 467 -3.18 9.29 37.38
N TYR A 468 -3.99 8.24 37.21
CA TYR A 468 -4.08 7.08 38.09
C TYR A 468 -4.11 5.81 37.23
N LEU A 469 -3.17 4.91 37.42
CA LEU A 469 -2.99 3.69 36.61
C LEU A 469 -2.82 2.47 37.51
N LEU A 470 -3.18 1.30 36.95
CA LEU A 470 -2.98 0.02 37.60
C LEU A 470 -1.55 -0.48 37.35
N LYS A 471 -0.90 -1.04 38.37
CA LYS A 471 0.41 -1.71 38.29
C LYS A 471 0.37 -2.95 37.37
N SER A 472 -0.82 -3.46 37.04
CA SER A 472 -1.02 -4.54 36.07
C SER A 472 -1.04 -4.08 34.60
N MET A 473 -0.86 -2.78 34.35
CA MET A 473 -0.87 -2.21 32.99
C MET A 473 0.33 -2.69 32.18
N GLU A 474 0.12 -2.93 30.89
CA GLU A 474 1.18 -3.39 30.02
C GLU A 474 2.28 -2.32 29.85
N PRO A 475 3.57 -2.71 29.74
CA PRO A 475 4.67 -1.75 29.65
C PRO A 475 4.53 -0.76 28.49
N ARG A 476 3.97 -1.21 27.36
CA ARG A 476 3.72 -0.35 26.19
C ARG A 476 2.61 0.66 26.48
N GLU A 477 1.53 0.24 27.12
CA GLU A 477 0.43 1.12 27.52
C GLU A 477 0.87 2.11 28.60
N LEU A 478 1.73 1.70 29.52
CA LEU A 478 2.34 2.58 30.52
C LEU A 478 3.21 3.65 29.86
N ALA A 479 4.05 3.28 28.90
CA ALA A 479 4.88 4.23 28.14
C ALA A 479 4.01 5.23 27.34
N GLU A 480 2.95 4.76 26.68
CA GLU A 480 1.98 5.65 26.02
C GLU A 480 1.24 6.56 26.99
N SER A 481 0.88 6.05 28.18
CA SER A 481 0.24 6.84 29.23
C SER A 481 1.15 7.94 29.77
N ILE A 482 2.42 7.63 29.98
CA ILE A 482 3.46 8.61 30.35
C ILE A 482 3.56 9.71 29.28
N ARG A 483 3.62 9.34 27.99
CA ARG A 483 3.65 10.30 26.87
C ARG A 483 2.40 11.17 26.83
N LEU A 484 1.22 10.58 27.08
CA LEU A 484 -0.05 11.28 27.09
C LEU A 484 -0.12 12.32 28.22
N VAL A 485 0.25 11.93 29.43
CA VAL A 485 0.23 12.80 30.63
C VAL A 485 1.30 13.89 30.52
N TYR A 486 2.48 13.58 30.01
CA TYR A 486 3.52 14.58 29.72
C TYR A 486 3.00 15.69 28.78
N ARG A 487 2.22 15.31 27.75
CA ARG A 487 1.58 16.26 26.81
C ARG A 487 0.38 17.01 27.39
N GLY A 488 0.05 16.81 28.68
CA GLY A 488 -1.06 17.45 29.37
C GLY A 488 -2.42 16.79 29.12
N GLY A 489 -2.45 15.54 28.61
CA GLY A 489 -3.64 14.70 28.65
C GLY A 489 -3.91 14.17 30.06
N THR A 490 -5.11 13.64 30.28
CA THR A 490 -5.51 13.01 31.56
C THR A 490 -6.09 11.63 31.25
N LEU A 491 -5.65 10.58 31.95
CA LEU A 491 -6.25 9.25 31.89
C LEU A 491 -7.30 9.13 33.00
N ILE A 492 -8.58 9.16 32.62
CA ILE A 492 -9.71 8.84 33.49
C ILE A 492 -10.64 7.92 32.69
N ASP A 493 -10.95 6.74 33.23
CA ASP A 493 -11.91 5.81 32.65
C ASP A 493 -13.32 6.44 32.54
N GLN A 494 -14.11 6.09 31.53
CA GLN A 494 -15.46 6.63 31.32
C GLN A 494 -16.39 6.34 32.51
N ASP A 495 -16.33 5.17 33.14
CA ASP A 495 -17.17 4.82 34.30
C ASP A 495 -16.76 5.58 35.57
N MET A 496 -15.46 5.88 35.69
CA MET A 496 -14.88 6.68 36.78
C MET A 496 -15.25 8.15 36.66
N SER A 497 -15.31 8.66 35.43
CA SER A 497 -15.72 10.04 35.16
C SER A 497 -17.18 10.29 35.58
N HIS A 498 -18.09 9.34 35.34
CA HIS A 498 -19.49 9.46 35.74
C HIS A 498 -19.70 9.52 37.26
N LYS A 499 -19.02 8.65 38.04
CA LYS A 499 -19.13 8.61 39.51
C LYS A 499 -18.41 9.76 40.22
N LEU A 500 -17.30 10.25 39.67
CA LEU A 500 -16.55 11.42 40.16
C LEU A 500 -17.43 12.68 40.18
N PHE A 501 -18.27 12.87 39.15
CA PHE A 501 -19.14 14.04 39.05
C PHE A 501 -20.43 13.90 39.89
N GLU A 502 -21.00 12.71 39.99
CA GLU A 502 -22.18 12.45 40.83
C GLU A 502 -21.91 12.82 42.30
N LYS A 503 -20.72 12.47 42.83
CA LYS A 503 -20.33 12.81 44.21
C LYS A 503 -19.84 14.25 44.42
N LEU A 504 -19.27 14.91 43.39
CA LEU A 504 -18.88 16.33 43.48
C LEU A 504 -20.08 17.28 43.45
N GLU A 505 -21.21 16.87 42.87
CA GLU A 505 -22.50 17.58 42.99
C GLU A 505 -23.24 17.27 44.30
N MET A 506 -23.02 16.11 44.94
CA MET A 506 -23.63 15.83 46.24
C MET A 506 -23.13 16.76 47.37
N ASP A 507 -21.94 17.33 47.26
CA ASP A 507 -21.43 18.36 48.19
C ASP A 507 -21.86 19.79 47.81
N LYS A 508 -22.50 19.98 46.65
CA LYS A 508 -23.00 21.27 46.19
C LYS A 508 -24.31 21.09 45.43
N ILE A 509 -25.41 21.30 46.16
CA ILE A 509 -26.76 21.71 45.71
C ILE A 509 -27.84 20.65 46.04
N GLU A 510 -28.39 20.78 47.26
CA GLU A 510 -29.83 20.62 47.49
C GLU A 510 -30.60 21.66 46.64
N THR A 511 -30.87 21.43 45.35
CA THR A 511 -31.98 22.12 44.65
C THR A 511 -32.34 21.45 43.31
N GLU A 512 -33.57 20.94 43.26
CA GLU A 512 -34.46 20.83 42.10
C GLU A 512 -34.16 19.78 40.99
N SER A 513 -34.69 18.60 41.27
CA SER A 513 -35.43 17.71 40.37
C SER A 513 -36.04 18.40 39.12
N LEU A 514 -35.52 18.12 37.92
CA LEU A 514 -36.25 18.18 36.63
C LEU A 514 -35.44 17.69 35.38
N LYS A 515 -34.24 17.09 35.51
CA LYS A 515 -33.37 16.73 34.37
C LYS A 515 -33.61 15.35 33.73
N GLY A 516 -34.61 14.58 34.15
CA GLY A 516 -34.77 13.17 33.78
C GLY A 516 -35.48 12.85 32.45
N LYS A 517 -35.78 13.81 31.56
CA LYS A 517 -36.57 13.52 30.33
C LYS A 517 -35.99 14.04 28.99
N LEU A 518 -34.86 14.74 29.01
CA LEU A 518 -34.33 15.42 27.80
C LEU A 518 -32.99 14.85 27.30
N SER A 519 -32.34 13.98 28.08
CA SER A 519 -31.06 13.32 27.75
C SER A 519 -31.20 12.08 26.87
N GLU A 520 -32.41 11.53 26.74
CA GLU A 520 -32.64 10.21 26.10
C GLU A 520 -32.53 10.24 24.56
N ASN A 521 -32.64 11.40 23.91
CA ASN A 521 -32.66 11.46 22.43
C ASN A 521 -31.27 11.46 21.76
N TYR A 522 -30.20 11.81 22.48
CA TYR A 522 -28.86 11.96 21.90
C TYR A 522 -27.75 11.24 22.69
N ASP A 523 -28.11 10.47 23.73
CA ASP A 523 -27.17 9.72 24.58
C ASP A 523 -25.98 10.58 25.07
N LEU A 524 -26.29 11.83 25.42
CA LEU A 524 -25.30 12.79 25.91
C LEU A 524 -25.05 12.57 27.40
N THR A 525 -23.78 12.56 27.77
CA THR A 525 -23.37 12.55 29.17
C THR A 525 -23.61 13.92 29.81
N LEU A 526 -23.76 13.95 31.14
CA LEU A 526 -23.92 15.20 31.88
C LEU A 526 -22.76 16.18 31.63
N ARG A 527 -21.55 15.67 31.41
CA ARG A 527 -20.37 16.48 31.12
C ARG A 527 -20.36 17.07 29.72
N GLU A 528 -20.86 16.34 28.73
CA GLU A 528 -21.07 16.85 27.36
C GLU A 528 -22.11 17.98 27.37
N ILE A 529 -23.19 17.83 28.15
CA ILE A 529 -24.22 18.87 28.34
C ILE A 529 -23.64 20.11 29.03
N GLU A 530 -22.86 19.93 30.09
CA GLU A 530 -22.24 21.02 30.82
C GLU A 530 -21.20 21.78 29.96
N ILE A 531 -20.43 21.06 29.14
CA ILE A 531 -19.52 21.68 28.17
C ILE A 531 -20.31 22.45 27.11
N LEU A 532 -21.42 21.90 26.59
CA LEU A 532 -22.31 22.61 25.68
C LEU A 532 -22.88 23.90 26.32
N GLN A 533 -23.18 23.90 27.63
CA GLN A 533 -23.64 25.11 28.36
C GLN A 533 -22.56 26.19 28.48
N TYR A 534 -21.30 25.82 28.72
CA TYR A 534 -20.22 26.81 28.77
C TYR A 534 -19.84 27.29 27.36
N VAL A 535 -19.93 26.40 26.38
CA VAL A 535 -19.71 26.72 24.96
C VAL A 535 -20.78 27.69 24.45
N SER A 536 -22.05 27.52 24.83
CA SER A 536 -23.15 28.44 24.47
C SER A 536 -22.99 29.83 25.11
N LYS A 537 -22.37 29.91 26.28
CA LYS A 537 -21.98 31.17 26.94
C LYS A 537 -20.74 31.84 26.32
N GLY A 538 -20.22 31.32 25.20
CA GLY A 538 -19.11 31.93 24.47
C GLY A 538 -17.72 31.69 25.08
N LEU A 539 -17.59 30.84 26.10
CA LEU A 539 -16.30 30.59 26.76
C LEU A 539 -15.33 29.84 25.83
N ARG A 540 -14.03 30.10 25.98
CA ARG A 540 -12.95 29.37 25.28
C ARG A 540 -12.62 28.08 26.02
N TYR A 541 -12.23 27.02 25.31
CA TYR A 541 -11.93 25.72 25.92
C TYR A 541 -10.91 25.78 27.07
N LYS A 542 -9.87 26.61 26.95
CA LYS A 542 -8.90 26.86 28.04
C LYS A 542 -9.54 27.43 29.31
N THR A 543 -10.54 28.29 29.18
CA THR A 543 -11.28 28.89 30.30
C THR A 543 -12.25 27.89 30.91
N ILE A 544 -12.89 27.08 30.07
CA ILE A 544 -13.76 25.98 30.51
C ILE A 544 -12.96 24.96 31.30
N ALA A 545 -11.80 24.55 30.76
CA ALA A 545 -10.84 23.64 31.40
C ALA A 545 -10.45 24.10 32.80
N SER A 546 -10.12 25.40 32.95
CA SER A 546 -9.79 25.99 34.25
C SER A 546 -10.96 26.01 35.23
N LYS A 547 -12.19 26.30 34.76
CA LYS A 547 -13.42 26.31 35.58
C LYS A 547 -13.83 24.91 36.05
N LEU A 548 -13.49 23.92 35.23
CA LEU A 548 -13.93 22.55 35.38
C LEU A 548 -12.85 21.62 35.96
N TYR A 549 -11.69 22.17 36.31
CA TYR A 549 -10.50 21.43 36.77
C TYR A 549 -10.10 20.31 35.80
N LEU A 550 -10.17 20.60 34.48
CA LEU A 550 -9.80 19.69 33.40
C LEU A 550 -8.63 20.25 32.60
N SER A 551 -7.98 19.39 31.81
CA SER A 551 -7.05 19.85 30.77
C SER A 551 -7.79 20.45 29.56
N ASP A 552 -7.10 21.33 28.81
CA ASP A 552 -7.64 21.93 27.58
C ASP A 552 -7.91 20.87 26.48
N GLY A 553 -7.14 19.78 26.47
CA GLY A 553 -7.37 18.63 25.59
C GLY A 553 -8.63 17.84 25.97
N THR A 554 -8.85 17.63 27.26
CA THR A 554 -10.03 16.91 27.77
C THR A 554 -11.33 17.63 27.41
N VAL A 555 -11.37 18.96 27.54
CA VAL A 555 -12.54 19.76 27.12
C VAL A 555 -12.79 19.67 25.61
N ARG A 556 -11.73 19.63 24.79
CA ARG A 556 -11.86 19.43 23.34
C ARG A 556 -12.46 18.06 23.00
N ASN A 557 -11.99 17.00 23.65
CA ASN A 557 -12.49 15.65 23.40
C ASN A 557 -13.97 15.50 23.75
N TYR A 558 -14.39 16.02 24.91
CA TYR A 558 -15.82 16.04 25.27
C TYR A 558 -16.65 16.90 24.32
N ALA A 559 -16.14 18.06 23.88
CA ALA A 559 -16.85 18.87 22.89
C ALA A 559 -16.99 18.14 21.54
N SER A 560 -15.93 17.48 21.06
CA SER A 560 -15.97 16.67 19.84
C SER A 560 -16.92 15.49 19.94
N SER A 561 -16.94 14.79 21.08
CA SER A 561 -17.89 13.70 21.35
C SER A 561 -19.34 14.21 21.36
N ALA A 562 -19.61 15.32 22.04
CA ALA A 562 -20.92 15.96 22.05
C ALA A 562 -21.38 16.36 20.63
N TYR A 563 -20.47 16.90 19.80
CA TYR A 563 -20.78 17.31 18.43
C TYR A 563 -21.10 16.10 17.55
N MET A 564 -20.36 15.00 17.72
CA MET A 564 -20.61 13.76 17.01
C MET A 564 -21.98 13.17 17.38
N LYS A 565 -22.32 13.11 18.67
CA LYS A 565 -23.62 12.62 19.16
C LYS A 565 -24.79 13.51 18.74
N LEU A 566 -24.58 14.82 18.66
CA LEU A 566 -25.52 15.75 18.08
C LEU A 566 -25.54 15.70 16.54
N GLY A 567 -24.60 15.03 15.88
CA GLY A 567 -24.50 14.94 14.42
C GLY A 567 -24.19 16.28 13.75
N VAL A 568 -23.30 17.08 14.34
CA VAL A 568 -22.90 18.43 13.88
C VAL A 568 -21.38 18.53 13.75
N ARG A 569 -20.90 19.49 12.95
CA ARG A 569 -19.48 19.57 12.58
C ARG A 569 -18.72 20.71 13.24
N ASN A 570 -19.43 21.72 13.74
CA ASN A 570 -18.82 22.89 14.34
C ASN A 570 -19.55 23.34 15.61
N ARG A 571 -18.88 24.25 16.32
CA ARG A 571 -19.31 24.78 17.61
C ARG A 571 -20.66 25.51 17.51
N GLU A 572 -20.84 26.32 16.46
CA GLU A 572 -22.07 27.11 16.28
C GLU A 572 -23.29 26.22 16.06
N GLU A 573 -23.16 25.21 15.18
CA GLU A 573 -24.20 24.20 14.92
C GLU A 573 -24.55 23.42 16.18
N ALA A 574 -23.56 23.07 17.00
CA ALA A 574 -23.80 22.35 18.25
C ALA A 574 -24.60 23.15 19.27
N VAL A 575 -24.33 24.45 19.41
CA VAL A 575 -25.09 25.33 20.31
C VAL A 575 -26.51 25.49 19.79
N GLN A 576 -26.67 25.75 18.49
CA GLN A 576 -27.99 25.91 17.86
C GLN A 576 -28.84 24.65 18.02
N LYS A 577 -28.28 23.48 17.71
CA LYS A 577 -28.98 22.20 17.79
C LYS A 577 -29.31 21.80 19.23
N ALA A 578 -28.45 22.15 20.19
CA ALA A 578 -28.71 21.91 21.61
C ALA A 578 -29.78 22.85 22.20
N LEU A 579 -29.95 24.06 21.65
CA LEU A 579 -31.08 24.96 21.97
C LEU A 579 -32.40 24.44 21.35
N GLU A 580 -32.38 24.04 20.08
CA GLU A 580 -33.54 23.47 19.37
C GLU A 580 -34.05 22.18 20.02
N ALA A 581 -33.13 21.33 20.50
CA ALA A 581 -33.44 20.10 21.20
C ALA A 581 -33.84 20.30 22.68
N GLY A 582 -33.84 21.54 23.19
CA GLY A 582 -34.18 21.86 24.59
C GLY A 582 -33.18 21.35 25.62
N ILE A 583 -31.96 20.99 25.21
CA ILE A 583 -30.85 20.56 26.08
C ILE A 583 -30.23 21.78 26.78
N LEU A 584 -30.21 22.93 26.08
CA LEU A 584 -29.81 24.24 26.58
C LEU A 584 -31.03 25.17 26.65
N LYS A 585 -31.02 26.11 27.60
CA LYS A 585 -32.05 27.15 27.74
C LYS A 585 -31.62 28.47 27.12
#